data_AF-E3FF44-F1
#
_entry.id   AF-E3FF44-F1
#
_cell.length_a   1.000
_cell.length_b   1.000
_cell.length_c   1.000
_cell.angle_alpha   90.00
_cell.angle_beta   90.00
_cell.angle_gamma   90.00
#
_symmetry.space_group_name_H-M   'P 1'
#
loop_
_entity.id
_entity.type
_entity.pdbx_description
1 polymer ?
#
loop_
_entity_poly.entity_id
_entity_poly.type
_entity_poly.pdbx_seq_one_letter_code
_entity_poly.pdbx_strand_id
1 'polypeptide(L)'
;MSPVDPTDARIAELEGEVAELKKLVAALLAENASLRAEVAELRGRLGQNSTNSSKPPSSDPPGTQRPSKPASGRRPGGQPGHKHHKRELVPAEQGVDLILSVGQSPENLLGRVD
;
A
#
# COMPACT_ATOMS: atom_id res chain seq x y z
N MET A 1 46.03 -57.45 -11.00
CA MET A 1 45.35 -56.44 -10.17
C MET A 1 45.34 -56.95 -8.74
N SER A 2 46.04 -56.27 -7.82
CA SER A 2 45.87 -56.54 -6.39
C SER A 2 44.42 -56.21 -5.99
N PRO A 3 43.78 -56.99 -5.10
CA PRO A 3 42.46 -56.65 -4.60
C PRO A 3 42.53 -55.29 -3.92
N VAL A 4 41.63 -54.39 -4.29
CA VAL A 4 41.52 -53.04 -3.72
C VAL A 4 41.40 -53.18 -2.19
N ASP A 5 42.18 -52.41 -1.43
CA ASP A 5 42.12 -52.40 0.03
C ASP A 5 40.67 -52.06 0.44
N PRO A 6 40.04 -52.80 1.38
CA PRO A 6 38.70 -52.48 1.87
C PRO A 6 38.58 -51.03 2.38
N THR A 7 39.68 -50.43 2.81
CA THR A 7 39.76 -49.03 3.22
C THR A 7 39.56 -48.09 2.03
N ASP A 8 40.23 -48.36 0.90
CA ASP A 8 40.13 -47.56 -0.33
C ASP A 8 38.72 -47.63 -0.93
N ALA A 9 38.08 -48.81 -0.86
CA ALA A 9 36.69 -48.98 -1.28
C ALA A 9 35.72 -48.15 -0.42
N ARG A 10 35.92 -48.13 0.90
CA ARG A 10 35.10 -47.32 1.82
C ARG A 10 35.34 -45.82 1.62
N ILE A 11 36.57 -45.40 1.34
CA ILE A 11 36.88 -43.99 1.02
C ILE A 11 36.13 -43.57 -0.24
N ALA A 12 36.19 -44.35 -1.32
CA ALA A 12 35.51 -44.03 -2.57
C ALA A 12 33.98 -43.94 -2.41
N GLU A 13 33.38 -44.81 -1.59
CA GLU A 13 31.96 -44.77 -1.26
C GLU A 13 31.60 -43.46 -0.52
N LEU A 14 32.34 -43.12 0.55
CA LEU A 14 32.12 -41.91 1.33
C LEU A 14 32.33 -40.64 0.50
N GLU A 15 33.31 -40.62 -0.40
CA GLU A 15 33.51 -39.50 -1.32
C GLU A 15 32.32 -39.32 -2.27
N GLY A 16 31.73 -40.42 -2.73
CA GLY A 16 30.50 -40.42 -3.52
C GLY A 16 29.32 -39.82 -2.74
N GLU A 17 29.09 -40.27 -1.51
CA GLU A 17 28.04 -39.74 -0.64
C GLU A 17 28.24 -38.24 -0.36
N VAL A 18 29.47 -37.82 -0.06
CA VAL A 18 29.80 -36.41 0.17
C VAL A 18 29.55 -35.57 -1.09
N ALA A 19 29.85 -36.09 -2.28
CA ALA A 19 29.58 -35.40 -3.53
C ALA A 19 28.08 -35.19 -3.75
N GLU A 20 27.25 -36.21 -3.52
CA GLU A 20 25.79 -36.12 -3.65
C GLU A 20 25.19 -35.18 -2.60
N LEU A 21 25.62 -35.28 -1.34
CA LEU A 21 25.19 -34.36 -0.28
C LEU A 21 25.54 -32.90 -0.61
N LYS A 22 26.74 -32.64 -1.14
CA LYS A 22 27.13 -31.29 -1.58
C LYS A 22 26.25 -30.75 -2.70
N LYS A 23 25.87 -31.58 -3.67
CA LYS A 23 24.94 -31.20 -4.75
C LYS A 23 23.57 -30.83 -4.18
N LEU A 24 23.04 -31.66 -3.27
CA LEU A 24 21.74 -31.43 -2.64
C LEU A 24 21.76 -30.15 -1.78
N VAL A 25 22.81 -29.92 -1.00
CA VAL A 25 22.99 -28.69 -0.22
C VAL A 25 23.04 -27.47 -1.14
N ALA A 26 23.77 -27.53 -2.26
CA ALA A 26 23.84 -26.43 -3.20
C ALA A 26 22.45 -26.11 -3.81
N ALA A 27 21.68 -27.13 -4.19
CA ALA A 27 20.33 -26.96 -4.70
C ALA A 27 19.38 -26.33 -3.67
N LEU A 28 19.40 -26.83 -2.43
CA LEU A 28 18.58 -26.29 -1.35
C LEU A 28 18.96 -24.85 -0.99
N LEU A 29 20.25 -24.51 -1.00
CA LEU A 29 20.70 -23.14 -0.76
C LEU A 29 20.22 -22.18 -1.86
N ALA A 30 20.24 -22.61 -3.12
CA ALA A 30 19.73 -21.82 -4.24
C ALA A 30 18.22 -21.58 -4.12
N GLU A 31 17.45 -22.63 -3.82
CA GLU A 31 16.01 -22.51 -3.60
C GLU A 31 15.69 -21.60 -2.40
N ASN A 32 16.41 -21.78 -1.28
CA ASN A 32 16.21 -20.96 -0.10
C ASN A 32 16.52 -19.48 -0.37
N ALA A 33 17.56 -19.19 -1.17
CA ALA A 33 17.89 -17.83 -1.59
C ALA A 33 16.77 -17.22 -2.45
N SER A 34 16.23 -17.97 -3.41
CA SER A 34 15.10 -17.55 -4.25
C SER A 34 13.86 -17.23 -3.40
N LEU A 35 13.48 -18.15 -2.50
CA LEU A 35 12.33 -17.98 -1.62
C LEU A 35 12.50 -16.79 -0.68
N ARG A 36 13.71 -16.57 -0.13
CA ARG A 36 13.99 -15.40 0.71
C ARG A 36 13.85 -14.09 -0.07
N ALA A 37 14.29 -14.05 -1.32
CA ALA A 37 14.15 -12.88 -2.17
C ALA A 37 12.67 -12.56 -2.45
N GLU A 38 11.87 -13.57 -2.80
CA GLU A 38 10.44 -13.41 -3.03
C GLU A 38 9.70 -12.97 -1.75
N VAL A 39 10.01 -13.59 -0.61
CA VAL A 39 9.44 -13.19 0.69
C VAL A 39 9.80 -11.75 1.02
N ALA A 40 11.04 -11.32 0.77
CA ALA A 40 11.46 -9.93 1.00
C ALA A 40 10.70 -8.96 0.10
N GLU A 41 10.52 -9.29 -1.17
CA GLU A 41 9.75 -8.48 -2.11
C GLU A 41 8.28 -8.36 -1.71
N LEU A 42 7.62 -9.49 -1.42
CA LEU A 42 6.22 -9.52 -1.01
C LEU A 42 5.99 -8.75 0.28
N ARG A 43 6.87 -8.92 1.28
CA ARG A 43 6.83 -8.13 2.52
C ARG A 43 7.03 -6.65 2.25
N GLY A 44 7.93 -6.29 1.34
CA GLY A 44 8.14 -4.91 0.90
C GLY A 44 6.88 -4.32 0.28
N ARG A 45 6.19 -5.06 -0.58
CA ARG A 45 4.92 -4.64 -1.20
C ARG A 45 3.81 -4.46 -0.16
N LEU A 46 3.67 -5.40 0.78
CA LEU A 46 2.66 -5.34 1.86
C LEU A 46 2.92 -4.21 2.85
N GLY A 47 4.19 -3.84 3.08
CA GLY A 47 4.57 -2.75 3.96
C GLY A 47 4.34 -1.35 3.38
N GLN A 48 4.02 -1.22 2.09
CA GLN A 48 3.80 0.08 1.44
C GLN A 48 2.40 0.64 1.75
N ASN A 49 2.35 1.85 2.27
CA ASN A 49 1.13 2.63 2.49
C ASN A 49 1.35 4.09 2.06
N SER A 50 0.29 4.91 2.05
CA SER A 50 0.39 6.33 1.68
C SER A 50 1.38 7.13 2.53
N THR A 51 1.73 6.66 3.74
CA THR A 51 2.66 7.33 4.64
C THR A 51 4.13 7.12 4.25
N ASN A 52 4.46 6.01 3.59
CA ASN A 52 5.85 5.65 3.27
C ASN A 52 6.15 5.44 1.76
N SER A 53 5.15 5.58 0.88
CA SER A 53 5.31 5.21 -0.55
C SER A 53 4.91 6.31 -1.56
N SER A 54 4.74 7.57 -1.12
CA SER A 54 4.27 8.70 -1.96
C SER A 54 2.93 8.46 -2.68
N LYS A 55 2.25 7.35 -2.41
CA LYS A 55 0.91 7.05 -2.90
C LYS A 55 -0.10 7.99 -2.25
N PRO A 56 -1.14 8.43 -2.98
CA PRO A 56 -2.15 9.28 -2.38
C PRO A 56 -2.88 8.53 -1.25
N PRO A 57 -3.37 9.25 -0.23
CA PRO A 57 -4.08 8.66 0.90
C PRO A 57 -5.35 7.89 0.50
N SER A 58 -5.91 8.15 -0.67
CA SER A 58 -7.07 7.41 -1.22
C SER A 58 -6.71 6.01 -1.72
N SER A 59 -5.43 5.69 -1.89
CA SER A 59 -4.97 4.35 -2.31
C SER A 59 -4.91 3.33 -1.17
N ASP A 60 -4.93 3.78 0.09
CA ASP A 60 -5.00 2.87 1.23
C ASP A 60 -6.41 2.27 1.36
N PRO A 61 -6.57 1.00 1.78
CA PRO A 61 -7.87 0.39 2.04
C PRO A 61 -8.71 1.17 3.08
N PRO A 62 -10.05 1.11 2.99
CA PRO A 62 -10.93 1.70 4.00
C PRO A 62 -10.66 1.07 5.36
N GLY A 63 -10.55 1.90 6.40
CA GLY A 63 -10.23 1.45 7.77
C GLY A 63 -8.73 1.38 8.08
N THR A 64 -7.85 1.78 7.16
CA THR A 64 -6.41 1.90 7.43
C THR A 64 -6.17 2.92 8.55
N GLN A 65 -5.72 2.44 9.72
CA GLN A 65 -5.35 3.32 10.84
C GLN A 65 -4.12 4.13 10.48
N ARG A 66 -4.21 5.45 10.65
CA ARG A 66 -3.08 6.35 10.43
C ARG A 66 -2.45 6.75 11.75
N PRO A 67 -1.11 6.79 11.83
CA PRO A 67 -0.46 7.35 13.01
C PRO A 67 -0.93 8.80 13.20
N SER A 68 -1.42 9.11 14.39
CA SER A 68 -1.77 10.48 14.73
C SER A 68 -0.49 11.30 14.90
N LYS A 69 -0.49 12.53 14.40
CA LYS A 69 0.61 13.45 14.67
C LYS A 69 0.52 13.89 16.13
N PRO A 70 1.66 13.99 16.85
CA PRO A 70 1.64 14.55 18.20
C PRO A 70 1.09 15.98 18.16
N ALA A 71 0.32 16.35 19.18
CA ALA A 71 -0.22 17.69 19.29
C ALA A 71 0.92 18.71 19.35
N SER A 72 0.86 19.76 18.52
CA SER A 72 1.95 20.76 18.48
C SER A 72 2.05 21.64 19.75
N GLY A 73 1.09 21.51 20.68
CA GLY A 73 0.93 22.37 21.85
C GLY A 73 0.50 23.81 21.52
N ARG A 74 0.50 24.23 20.25
CA ARG A 74 0.06 25.56 19.83
C ARG A 74 -1.46 25.66 19.84
N ARG A 75 -1.96 26.79 20.34
CA ARG A 75 -3.39 27.11 20.24
C ARG A 75 -3.78 27.28 18.77
N PRO A 76 -4.96 26.79 18.34
CA PRO A 76 -5.47 27.06 17.01
C PRO A 76 -5.62 28.57 16.79
N GLY A 77 -5.32 29.06 15.58
CA GLY A 77 -5.51 30.46 15.21
C GLY A 77 -4.25 31.11 14.66
N GLY A 78 -4.34 32.43 14.46
CA GLY A 78 -3.22 33.24 14.01
C GLY A 78 -2.09 33.33 15.05
N GLN A 79 -0.94 33.81 14.60
CA GLN A 79 0.17 34.12 15.50
C GLN A 79 -0.26 35.19 16.54
N PRO A 80 0.30 35.16 17.76
CA PRO A 80 0.05 36.21 18.75
C PRO A 80 0.32 37.61 18.19
N GLY A 81 -0.60 38.54 18.38
CA GLY A 81 -0.51 39.92 17.88
C GLY A 81 -1.10 40.16 16.48
N HIS A 82 -1.47 39.13 15.74
CA HIS A 82 -2.13 39.29 14.44
C HIS A 82 -3.62 39.55 14.60
N LYS A 83 -4.12 40.61 13.95
CA LYS A 83 -5.55 40.94 13.93
C LYS A 83 -6.32 39.88 13.14
N HIS A 84 -7.39 39.37 13.71
CA HIS A 84 -8.28 38.43 13.02
C HIS A 84 -9.12 39.18 11.98
N HIS A 85 -9.16 38.67 10.74
CA HIS A 85 -10.06 39.12 9.69
C HIS A 85 -11.14 38.04 9.48
N LYS A 86 -12.42 38.42 9.63
CA LYS A 86 -13.56 37.57 9.28
C LYS A 86 -14.42 38.25 8.22
N ARG A 87 -15.02 37.44 7.35
CA ARG A 87 -16.19 37.86 6.58
C ARG A 87 -17.41 37.66 7.46
N GLU A 88 -18.29 38.65 7.50
CA GLU A 88 -19.59 38.49 8.16
C GLU A 88 -20.45 37.52 7.36
N LEU A 89 -21.21 36.69 8.07
CA LEU A 89 -22.19 35.83 7.42
C LEU A 89 -23.24 36.73 6.78
N VAL A 90 -23.35 36.64 5.46
CA VAL A 90 -24.43 37.30 4.74
C VAL A 90 -25.74 36.61 5.13
N PRO A 91 -26.81 37.36 5.44
CA PRO A 91 -28.12 36.77 5.70
C PRO A 91 -28.54 35.83 4.57
N ALA A 92 -29.22 34.73 4.91
CA ALA A 92 -29.59 33.69 3.95
C ALA A 92 -30.38 34.23 2.74
N GLU A 93 -31.08 35.35 2.91
CA GLU A 93 -31.87 36.01 1.86
C GLU A 93 -31.04 36.79 0.83
N GLN A 94 -29.77 37.07 1.13
CA GLN A 94 -28.89 37.90 0.29
C GLN A 94 -27.80 37.10 -0.44
N GLY A 95 -27.72 35.79 -0.20
CA GLY A 95 -26.54 35.01 -0.58
C GLY A 95 -26.83 33.59 -1.02
N VAL A 96 -27.60 33.42 -2.11
CA VAL A 96 -27.57 32.22 -2.94
C VAL A 96 -27.75 32.62 -4.40
N ASP A 97 -26.81 32.23 -5.26
CA ASP A 97 -27.04 32.30 -6.71
C ASP A 97 -28.12 31.26 -7.05
N LEU A 98 -29.25 31.73 -7.55
CA LEU A 98 -30.34 30.86 -7.99
C LEU A 98 -29.88 30.15 -9.28
N ILE A 99 -29.38 28.92 -9.16
CA ILE A 99 -29.10 28.08 -10.34
C ILE A 99 -30.45 27.63 -10.90
N LEU A 100 -31.01 28.43 -11.80
CA LEU A 100 -32.17 28.05 -12.60
C LEU A 100 -31.72 26.94 -13.56
N SER A 101 -32.12 25.71 -13.29
CA SER A 101 -31.98 24.61 -14.25
C SER A 101 -32.82 24.93 -15.48
N VAL A 102 -32.19 25.39 -16.55
CA VAL A 102 -32.86 25.59 -17.84
C VAL A 102 -33.14 24.21 -18.43
N GLY A 103 -34.39 23.77 -18.35
CA GLY A 103 -34.87 22.63 -19.14
C GLY A 103 -35.75 21.64 -18.39
N GLN A 104 -36.99 22.02 -18.12
CA GLN A 104 -38.13 21.12 -18.30
C GLN A 104 -39.28 21.93 -18.91
N SER A 105 -39.40 21.86 -20.24
CA SER A 105 -40.49 22.49 -21.00
C SER A 105 -41.85 21.93 -20.57
N PRO A 106 -42.86 22.77 -20.32
CA PRO A 106 -44.17 22.33 -19.85
C PRO A 106 -45.12 21.93 -21.00
N GLU A 107 -44.61 21.37 -22.11
CA GLU A 107 -45.44 21.14 -23.30
C GLU A 107 -46.24 19.83 -23.31
N ASN A 108 -46.31 19.10 -22.18
CA ASN A 108 -47.15 17.90 -22.07
C ASN A 108 -48.36 18.08 -21.15
N LEU A 109 -49.11 19.18 -21.30
CA LEU A 109 -50.38 19.38 -20.59
C LEU A 109 -51.43 20.09 -21.43
N LEU A 110 -51.67 19.61 -22.66
CA LEU A 110 -52.91 19.90 -23.40
C LEU A 110 -53.33 18.72 -24.27
N GLY A 111 -53.57 17.58 -23.60
CA GLY A 111 -54.50 16.55 -24.05
C GLY A 111 -55.92 17.02 -23.78
N ARG A 112 -56.49 17.64 -24.80
CA ARG A 112 -57.85 18.16 -24.91
C ARG A 112 -58.90 17.07 -24.63
N VAL A 113 -59.88 17.46 -23.83
CA VAL A 113 -61.23 16.91 -23.61
C VAL A 113 -61.78 16.12 -24.80
N ASP A 114 -62.20 14.88 -24.54
CA ASP A 114 -63.54 14.32 -24.82
C ASP A 114 -63.83 13.20 -23.80
#